data_AF-A0A6B7Q2J9-F1
#
_entry.id   AF-A0A6B7Q2J9-F1
#
_cell.length_a   1.000
_cell.length_b   1.000
_cell.length_c   1.000
_cell.angle_alpha   90.00
_cell.angle_beta   90.00
_cell.angle_gamma   90.00
#
_symmetry.space_group_name_H-M   'P 1'
#
loop_
_entity.id
_entity.type
_entity.pdbx_description
1 polymer ?
#
loop_
_entity_poly.entity_id
_entity_poly.type
_entity_poly.pdbx_seq_one_letter_code
_entity_poly.pdbx_strand_id
1 'polypeptide(L)'
;MSTTKQTDELGISILQDVVLFDVIIGGSTGEKTVDGDDFIREVGRMLPSGSFAWVNKYRSEAKREILKVGVSRKVNNRIRGYFVPTQHADELAKVLYAIKGKYLVEKASFLNTLPALVEQWASSPANAVTTPGGKSRADLIRQHAPQAKVLERLLTFDTSAIRISNTSYFGEEDALQTEVKGLVGQAALEIAEDVNRSWTRKGNGKTTSRILGLIRRVQDKAEAMSVLSSKFSNLEKMCASVLAAVPSGPSIEGVAYIQVSGLLSFCMDPEKILGEHATEFDPLNVAASDSAPAVADDNVSFSSSASATIHPQAEQNEVTIVPEVSVIPPLPTGRKTEENLFFATEPEKTVVEPEKVEPSDTTSQPPSAPFIF
;
A
#
# COMPACT_ATOMS: atom_id res chain seq x y z
N MET A 1 15.99 -32.54 -7.57
CA MET A 1 14.89 -32.20 -8.50
C MET A 1 13.48 -32.26 -7.87
N SER A 2 13.32 -32.37 -6.53
CA SER A 2 11.98 -32.43 -5.90
C SER A 2 11.52 -31.13 -5.22
N THR A 3 12.38 -30.13 -5.04
CA THR A 3 12.04 -28.91 -4.30
C THR A 3 11.16 -27.94 -5.10
N THR A 4 11.31 -27.85 -6.42
CA THR A 4 10.53 -26.93 -7.26
C THR A 4 9.05 -27.28 -7.30
N LYS A 5 8.69 -28.56 -7.48
CA LYS A 5 7.27 -29.00 -7.49
C LYS A 5 6.54 -28.74 -6.18
N GLN A 6 7.21 -29.00 -5.05
CA GLN A 6 6.62 -28.84 -3.72
C GLN A 6 6.41 -27.36 -3.36
N THR A 7 7.24 -26.47 -3.93
CA THR A 7 7.16 -25.03 -3.70
C THR A 7 6.05 -24.38 -4.54
N ASP A 8 5.78 -24.90 -5.74
CA ASP A 8 4.70 -24.40 -6.58
C ASP A 8 3.32 -24.81 -6.05
N GLU A 9 3.16 -26.04 -5.52
CA GLU A 9 1.91 -26.44 -4.86
C GLU A 9 1.55 -25.56 -3.65
N LEU A 10 2.55 -25.10 -2.90
CA LEU A 10 2.37 -24.21 -1.73
C LEU A 10 1.88 -22.81 -2.13
N GLY A 11 2.47 -22.20 -3.17
CA GLY A 11 2.01 -20.91 -3.69
C GLY A 11 0.60 -20.96 -4.25
N ILE A 12 0.25 -22.07 -4.90
CA ILE A 12 -1.08 -22.31 -5.46
C ILE A 12 -2.13 -22.47 -4.35
N SER A 13 -1.81 -23.16 -3.25
CA SER A 13 -2.71 -23.30 -2.10
C SER A 13 -2.96 -21.97 -1.41
N ILE A 14 -1.90 -21.16 -1.20
CA ILE A 14 -2.01 -19.88 -0.50
C ILE A 14 -3.01 -18.95 -1.21
N LEU A 15 -2.94 -18.85 -2.55
CA LEU A 15 -3.81 -17.98 -3.33
C LEU A 15 -5.31 -18.29 -3.21
N GLN A 16 -5.68 -19.53 -2.89
CA GLN A 16 -7.08 -19.91 -2.70
C GLN A 16 -7.65 -19.38 -1.38
N ASP A 17 -6.79 -19.21 -0.38
CA ASP A 17 -7.16 -18.83 0.97
C ASP A 17 -6.96 -17.34 1.26
N VAL A 18 -6.42 -16.56 0.31
CA VAL A 18 -6.30 -15.09 0.43
C VAL A 18 -7.11 -14.32 -0.62
N VAL A 19 -7.50 -13.11 -0.25
CA VAL A 19 -8.19 -12.13 -1.09
C VAL A 19 -7.37 -10.85 -1.13
N LEU A 20 -7.31 -10.21 -2.29
CA LEU A 20 -6.68 -8.90 -2.43
C LEU A 20 -7.68 -7.80 -2.08
N PHE A 21 -7.47 -7.15 -0.94
CA PHE A 21 -8.21 -5.97 -0.52
C PHE A 21 -7.54 -4.70 -1.03
N ASP A 22 -8.33 -3.81 -1.61
CA ASP A 22 -7.90 -2.46 -1.93
C ASP A 22 -8.82 -1.43 -1.28
N VAL A 23 -8.21 -0.33 -0.82
CA VAL A 23 -8.91 0.80 -0.22
C VAL A 23 -8.45 2.07 -0.90
N ILE A 24 -9.33 2.59 -1.75
CA ILE A 24 -9.11 3.78 -2.53
C ILE A 24 -9.82 4.93 -1.82
N ILE A 25 -9.03 5.78 -1.18
CA ILE A 25 -9.54 7.04 -0.64
C ILE A 25 -9.10 8.15 -1.59
N GLY A 26 -10.05 8.63 -2.39
CA GLY A 26 -9.87 9.68 -3.38
C GLY A 26 -9.50 11.02 -2.76
N GLY A 27 -8.72 11.81 -3.50
CA GLY A 27 -8.28 13.15 -3.14
C GLY A 27 -6.75 13.27 -2.97
N SER A 28 -6.09 12.27 -2.38
CA SER A 28 -4.63 12.22 -2.26
C SER A 28 -4.20 10.77 -2.36
N THR A 29 -3.47 10.36 -3.38
CA THR A 29 -2.64 9.17 -3.24
C THR A 29 -1.49 9.58 -2.34
N GLY A 30 -1.51 9.23 -1.05
CA GLY A 30 -0.42 9.54 -0.10
C GLY A 30 0.95 8.90 -0.44
N GLU A 31 1.15 8.49 -1.69
CA GLU A 31 2.43 8.11 -2.30
C GLU A 31 2.88 9.26 -3.20
N LYS A 32 4.18 9.44 -3.39
CA LYS A 32 4.72 10.31 -4.45
C LYS A 32 4.29 9.79 -5.82
N THR A 33 3.06 10.09 -6.22
CA THR A 33 2.60 10.01 -7.59
C THR A 33 3.05 11.26 -8.32
N VAL A 34 3.15 11.13 -9.64
CA VAL A 34 3.57 12.17 -10.56
C VAL A 34 2.67 13.40 -10.35
N ASP A 35 3.19 14.60 -10.58
CA ASP A 35 2.61 15.90 -10.18
C ASP A 35 1.15 16.20 -10.60
N GLY A 36 0.45 15.29 -11.29
CA GLY A 36 -0.96 15.41 -11.67
C GLY A 36 -1.98 14.65 -10.80
N ASP A 37 -1.58 13.67 -9.98
CA ASP A 37 -2.55 12.80 -9.26
C ASP A 37 -2.88 13.26 -7.83
N ASP A 38 -2.08 14.18 -7.26
CA ASP A 38 -2.22 14.60 -5.86
C ASP A 38 -3.04 15.90 -5.74
N PHE A 39 -4.30 15.81 -6.15
CA PHE A 39 -5.25 16.93 -6.16
C PHE A 39 -5.35 17.64 -4.79
N ILE A 40 -5.32 16.91 -3.67
CA ILE A 40 -5.30 17.49 -2.32
C ILE A 40 -4.06 18.33 -2.06
N ARG A 41 -2.91 18.03 -2.68
CA ARG A 41 -1.68 18.83 -2.54
C ARG A 41 -1.79 20.14 -3.30
N GLU A 42 -2.40 20.12 -4.48
CA GLU A 42 -2.67 21.30 -5.32
C GLU A 42 -3.72 22.21 -4.64
N VAL A 43 -4.86 21.62 -4.25
CA VAL A 43 -5.98 22.31 -3.62
C VAL A 43 -5.68 22.72 -2.18
N GLY A 44 -4.85 21.95 -1.48
CA GLY A 44 -4.39 22.27 -0.12
C GLY A 44 -3.61 23.57 -0.02
N ARG A 45 -3.10 24.12 -1.12
CA ARG A 45 -2.46 25.46 -1.15
C ARG A 45 -3.47 26.60 -1.11
N MET A 46 -4.71 26.35 -1.55
CA MET A 46 -5.79 27.33 -1.61
C MET A 46 -6.70 27.31 -0.37
N LEU A 47 -6.48 26.36 0.54
CA LEU A 47 -7.18 26.22 1.81
C LEU A 47 -6.18 26.34 2.98
N PRO A 48 -6.65 26.58 4.22
CA PRO A 48 -5.81 26.47 5.40
C PRO A 48 -5.09 25.12 5.47
N SER A 49 -3.86 25.13 5.98
CA SER A 49 -3.10 23.91 6.21
C SER A 49 -3.90 22.96 7.12
N GLY A 50 -3.91 21.67 6.78
CA GLY A 50 -4.66 20.66 7.53
C GLY A 50 -6.15 20.56 7.21
N SER A 51 -6.69 21.31 6.24
CA SER A 51 -8.11 21.20 5.83
C SER A 51 -8.52 19.78 5.40
N PHE A 52 -7.56 18.98 4.93
CA PHE A 52 -7.76 17.57 4.54
C PHE A 52 -7.20 16.57 5.56
N ALA A 53 -6.84 17.00 6.78
CA ALA A 53 -6.29 16.09 7.80
C ALA A 53 -7.23 14.94 8.15
N TRP A 54 -8.54 15.18 8.06
CA TRP A 54 -9.58 14.15 8.27
C TRP A 54 -9.52 13.02 7.22
N VAL A 55 -9.14 13.31 5.98
CA VAL A 55 -8.97 12.29 4.92
C VAL A 55 -7.82 11.35 5.31
N ASN A 56 -6.70 11.92 5.77
CA ASN A 56 -5.54 11.14 6.22
C ASN A 56 -5.84 10.31 7.48
N LYS A 57 -6.63 10.85 8.41
CA LYS A 57 -7.14 10.11 9.58
C LYS A 57 -7.84 8.82 9.15
N TYR A 58 -8.80 8.90 8.23
CA TYR A 58 -9.54 7.71 7.76
C TYR A 58 -8.68 6.76 6.93
N ARG A 59 -7.71 7.28 6.16
CA ARG A 59 -6.70 6.45 5.48
C ARG A 59 -5.86 5.65 6.46
N SER A 60 -5.34 6.30 7.50
CA SER A 60 -4.55 5.64 8.53
C SER A 60 -5.39 4.69 9.37
N GLU A 61 -6.65 5.02 9.66
CA GLU A 61 -7.60 4.14 10.34
C GLU A 61 -7.88 2.88 9.54
N ALA A 62 -8.29 3.00 8.27
CA ALA A 62 -8.52 1.86 7.39
C ALA A 62 -7.26 1.00 7.22
N LYS A 63 -6.11 1.61 6.93
CA LYS A 63 -4.83 0.91 6.80
C LYS A 63 -4.50 0.13 8.07
N ARG A 64 -4.69 0.74 9.25
CA ARG A 64 -4.40 0.09 10.53
C ARG A 64 -5.30 -1.14 10.73
N GLU A 65 -6.59 -1.04 10.42
CA GLU A 65 -7.51 -2.18 10.57
C GLU A 65 -7.16 -3.33 9.60
N ILE A 66 -6.79 -3.02 8.35
CA ILE A 66 -6.35 -4.03 7.38
C ILE A 66 -5.05 -4.71 7.85
N LEU A 67 -4.07 -3.93 8.31
CA LEU A 67 -2.76 -4.45 8.71
C LEU A 67 -2.80 -5.30 9.98
N LYS A 68 -3.91 -5.33 10.74
CA LYS A 68 -4.08 -6.30 11.83
C LYS A 68 -4.18 -7.73 11.31
N VAL A 69 -4.81 -7.93 10.15
CA VAL A 69 -5.15 -9.26 9.63
C VAL A 69 -4.59 -9.55 8.24
N GLY A 70 -4.01 -8.57 7.54
CA GLY A 70 -3.51 -8.71 6.18
C GLY A 70 -2.13 -8.09 5.95
N VAL A 71 -1.47 -8.47 4.85
CA VAL A 71 -0.10 -8.05 4.49
C VAL A 71 -0.13 -7.05 3.34
N SER A 72 0.72 -6.03 3.38
CA SER A 72 0.83 -5.09 2.26
C SER A 72 1.39 -5.77 1.01
N ARG A 73 0.68 -5.67 -0.11
CA ARG A 73 1.21 -6.01 -1.43
C ARG A 73 2.06 -4.85 -1.92
N LYS A 74 3.37 -5.04 -2.04
CA LYS A 74 4.30 -4.02 -2.55
C LYS A 74 4.76 -4.38 -3.96
N VAL A 75 4.54 -3.48 -4.92
CA VAL A 75 5.02 -3.59 -6.30
C VAL A 75 5.80 -2.32 -6.61
N ASN A 76 7.07 -2.43 -7.03
CA ASN A 76 7.94 -1.29 -7.31
C ASN A 76 7.98 -0.24 -6.18
N ASN A 77 8.13 -0.71 -4.94
CA ASN A 77 8.13 0.11 -3.72
C ASN A 77 6.83 0.90 -3.46
N ARG A 78 5.73 0.50 -4.10
CA ARG A 78 4.39 1.08 -3.91
C ARG A 78 3.42 0.05 -3.38
N ILE A 79 2.54 0.47 -2.48
CA ILE A 79 1.49 -0.41 -1.95
C ILE A 79 0.35 -0.46 -2.98
N ARG A 80 -0.02 -1.67 -3.39
CA ARG A 80 -1.02 -1.96 -4.43
C ARG A 80 -2.13 -2.88 -3.91
N GLY A 81 -2.53 -2.63 -2.67
CA GLY A 81 -3.51 -3.41 -1.93
C GLY A 81 -2.87 -4.25 -0.82
N TYR A 82 -3.68 -5.13 -0.24
CA TYR A 82 -3.33 -5.96 0.90
C TYR A 82 -3.86 -7.37 0.70
N PHE A 83 -3.03 -8.38 0.97
CA PHE A 83 -3.47 -9.76 1.01
C PHE A 83 -4.11 -10.03 2.37
N VAL A 84 -5.36 -10.45 2.38
CA VAL A 84 -6.13 -10.75 3.59
C VAL A 84 -6.62 -12.20 3.52
N PRO A 85 -6.44 -13.01 4.56
CA PRO A 85 -7.00 -14.35 4.63
C PRO A 85 -8.53 -14.30 4.50
N THR A 86 -9.10 -15.22 3.72
CA THR A 86 -10.55 -15.28 3.43
C THR A 86 -11.37 -15.37 4.72
N GLN A 87 -10.86 -16.06 5.74
CA GLN A 87 -11.50 -16.21 7.05
C GLN A 87 -11.73 -14.86 7.77
N HIS A 88 -10.87 -13.87 7.55
CA HIS A 88 -10.99 -12.54 8.17
C HIS A 88 -11.61 -11.48 7.24
N ALA A 89 -11.85 -11.82 5.97
CA ALA A 89 -12.29 -10.87 4.95
C ALA A 89 -13.66 -10.24 5.28
N ASP A 90 -14.62 -11.05 5.71
CA ASP A 90 -16.00 -10.58 5.98
C ASP A 90 -16.05 -9.61 7.17
N GLU A 91 -15.30 -9.92 8.23
CA GLU A 91 -15.22 -9.07 9.41
C GLU A 91 -14.50 -7.75 9.10
N LEU A 92 -13.39 -7.83 8.37
CA LEU A 92 -12.66 -6.64 7.92
C LEU A 92 -13.54 -5.76 7.03
N ALA A 93 -14.32 -6.35 6.12
CA ALA A 93 -15.23 -5.61 5.26
C ALA A 93 -16.27 -4.81 6.08
N LYS A 94 -16.87 -5.43 7.12
CA LYS A 94 -17.80 -4.73 8.03
C LYS A 94 -17.14 -3.53 8.72
N VAL A 95 -15.90 -3.70 9.20
CA VAL A 95 -15.13 -2.63 9.84
C VAL A 95 -14.86 -1.49 8.84
N LEU A 96 -14.42 -1.82 7.62
CA LEU A 96 -14.17 -0.83 6.57
C LEU A 96 -15.44 -0.09 6.14
N TYR A 97 -16.59 -0.76 6.07
CA TYR A 97 -17.88 -0.11 5.82
C TYR A 97 -18.27 0.87 6.91
N ALA A 98 -18.03 0.53 8.19
CA ALA A 98 -18.27 1.44 9.30
C ALA A 98 -17.36 2.69 9.21
N ILE A 99 -16.09 2.51 8.82
CA ILE A 99 -15.15 3.61 8.60
C ILE A 99 -15.60 4.49 7.41
N LYS A 100 -16.04 3.87 6.31
CA LYS A 100 -16.61 4.57 5.15
C LYS A 100 -17.82 5.40 5.55
N GLY A 101 -18.71 4.88 6.40
CA GLY A 101 -19.85 5.61 6.93
C GLY A 101 -19.44 6.90 7.67
N LYS A 102 -18.45 6.80 8.57
CA LYS A 102 -17.89 7.96 9.28
C LYS A 102 -17.26 8.97 8.32
N TYR A 103 -16.50 8.49 7.33
CA TYR A 103 -15.89 9.32 6.29
C TYR A 103 -16.94 10.13 5.52
N LEU A 104 -18.03 9.50 5.10
CA LEU A 104 -19.09 10.17 4.31
C LEU A 104 -19.81 11.25 5.13
N VAL A 105 -20.01 11.03 6.43
CA VAL A 105 -20.57 12.04 7.34
C VAL A 105 -19.63 13.24 7.46
N GLU A 106 -18.33 13.00 7.70
CA GLU A 106 -17.34 14.08 7.83
C GLU A 106 -17.13 14.82 6.49
N LYS A 107 -17.17 14.10 5.36
CA LYS A 107 -17.18 14.69 4.01
C LYS A 107 -18.35 15.65 3.83
N ALA A 108 -19.58 15.22 4.15
CA ALA A 108 -20.76 16.08 4.01
C ALA A 108 -20.65 17.32 4.89
N SER A 109 -20.20 17.16 6.14
CA SER A 109 -19.93 18.28 7.05
C SER A 109 -18.90 19.24 6.47
N PHE A 110 -17.78 18.72 5.97
CA PHE A 110 -16.71 19.52 5.38
C PHE A 110 -17.20 20.33 4.17
N LEU A 111 -17.91 19.69 3.24
CA LEU A 111 -18.45 20.34 2.04
C LEU A 111 -19.45 21.46 2.39
N ASN A 112 -20.27 21.28 3.42
CA ASN A 112 -21.18 22.32 3.90
C ASN A 112 -20.45 23.52 4.52
N THR A 113 -19.33 23.27 5.21
CA THR A 113 -18.53 24.33 5.85
C THR A 113 -17.52 25.00 4.91
N LEU A 114 -17.27 24.41 3.74
CA LEU A 114 -16.25 24.85 2.80
C LEU A 114 -16.37 26.33 2.39
N PRO A 115 -17.55 26.88 2.04
CA PRO A 115 -17.66 28.28 1.65
C PRO A 115 -17.22 29.23 2.78
N ALA A 116 -17.64 28.94 4.01
CA ALA A 116 -17.25 29.73 5.18
C ALA A 116 -15.74 29.63 5.47
N LEU A 117 -15.18 28.43 5.32
CA LEU A 117 -13.75 28.17 5.52
C LEU A 117 -12.89 28.89 4.47
N VAL A 118 -13.32 28.93 3.21
CA VAL A 118 -12.66 29.69 2.14
C VAL A 118 -12.69 31.18 2.45
N GLU A 119 -13.84 31.73 2.85
CA GLU A 119 -13.96 33.16 3.17
C GLU A 119 -13.14 33.57 4.39
N GLN A 120 -13.15 32.74 5.43
CA GLN A 120 -12.32 32.95 6.62
C GLN A 120 -10.83 32.91 6.26
N TRP A 121 -10.42 31.97 5.39
CA TRP A 121 -9.04 31.88 4.95
C TRP A 121 -8.63 33.07 4.08
N ALA A 122 -9.45 33.44 3.10
CA ALA A 122 -9.22 34.61 2.26
C ALA A 122 -9.08 35.89 3.08
N SER A 123 -9.89 36.04 4.13
CA SER A 123 -9.89 37.22 5.01
C SER A 123 -8.82 37.20 6.11
N SER A 124 -7.98 36.16 6.17
CA SER A 124 -6.90 36.05 7.15
C SER A 124 -5.86 37.16 6.96
N PRO A 125 -5.29 37.75 8.03
CA PRO A 125 -4.20 38.73 7.94
C PRO A 125 -3.01 38.24 7.10
N ALA A 126 -2.76 36.92 7.09
CA ALA A 126 -1.70 36.30 6.28
C ALA A 126 -1.93 36.44 4.76
N ASN A 127 -3.16 36.66 4.33
CA ASN A 127 -3.57 36.75 2.92
C ASN A 127 -3.93 38.18 2.48
N ALA A 128 -3.75 39.18 3.36
CA ALA A 128 -4.00 40.59 3.07
C ALA A 128 -2.91 41.25 2.19
N VAL A 129 -1.86 40.52 1.82
CA VAL A 129 -0.73 41.02 1.02
C VAL A 129 -1.12 41.09 -0.47
N THR A 130 -0.86 42.23 -1.09
CA THR A 130 -1.09 42.47 -2.53
C THR A 130 0.03 41.86 -3.36
N THR A 131 -0.33 41.14 -4.43
CA THR A 131 0.67 40.59 -5.38
C THR A 131 1.09 41.64 -6.42
N PRO A 132 2.25 41.47 -7.10
CA PRO A 132 2.77 42.44 -8.08
C PRO A 132 1.85 42.73 -9.28
N GLY A 133 0.77 41.95 -9.47
CA GLY A 133 -0.25 42.15 -10.51
C GLY A 133 -1.53 42.87 -10.05
N GLY A 134 -1.53 43.51 -8.88
CA GLY A 134 -2.64 44.31 -8.37
C GLY A 134 -3.83 43.54 -7.79
N LYS A 135 -3.84 42.20 -7.88
CA LYS A 135 -4.81 41.34 -7.18
C LYS A 135 -4.33 41.01 -5.77
N SER A 136 -5.23 41.04 -4.80
CA SER A 136 -4.91 40.57 -3.45
C SER A 136 -4.82 39.04 -3.43
N ARG A 137 -4.00 38.48 -2.53
CA ARG A 137 -3.96 37.02 -2.34
C ARG A 137 -5.32 36.46 -1.91
N ALA A 138 -6.12 37.25 -1.18
CA ALA A 138 -7.50 36.95 -0.84
C ALA A 138 -8.39 36.72 -2.07
N ASP A 139 -8.27 37.56 -3.10
CA ASP A 139 -9.06 37.43 -4.34
C ASP A 139 -8.67 36.18 -5.12
N LEU A 140 -7.37 35.85 -5.15
CA LEU A 140 -6.89 34.62 -5.78
C LEU A 140 -7.43 33.37 -5.07
N ILE A 141 -7.51 33.38 -3.73
CA ILE A 141 -8.10 32.29 -2.96
C ILE A 141 -9.57 32.11 -3.34
N ARG A 142 -10.36 33.18 -3.38
CA ARG A 142 -11.79 33.08 -3.76
C ARG A 142 -11.97 32.61 -5.20
N GLN A 143 -11.14 33.10 -6.13
CA GLN A 143 -11.22 32.76 -7.55
C GLN A 143 -10.85 31.30 -7.82
N HIS A 144 -9.86 30.77 -7.11
CA HIS A 144 -9.30 29.43 -7.34
C HIS A 144 -9.69 28.41 -6.27
N ALA A 145 -10.53 28.78 -5.31
CA ALA A 145 -11.04 27.86 -4.31
C ALA A 145 -11.78 26.69 -4.99
N PRO A 146 -11.58 25.47 -4.48
CA PRO A 146 -12.26 24.31 -5.02
C PRO A 146 -13.78 24.43 -4.82
N GLN A 147 -14.55 24.12 -5.86
CA GLN A 147 -16.01 24.08 -5.73
C GLN A 147 -16.45 22.83 -4.96
N ALA A 148 -17.48 22.98 -4.10
CA ALA A 148 -18.02 21.87 -3.32
C ALA A 148 -18.42 20.67 -4.18
N LYS A 149 -19.07 20.91 -5.33
CA LYS A 149 -19.47 19.86 -6.29
C LYS A 149 -18.26 19.11 -6.89
N VAL A 150 -17.13 19.79 -7.09
CA VAL A 150 -15.91 19.15 -7.59
C VAL A 150 -15.29 18.27 -6.51
N LEU A 151 -15.17 18.79 -5.28
CA LEU A 151 -14.68 18.03 -4.14
C LEU A 151 -15.57 16.84 -3.79
N GLU A 152 -16.88 16.98 -3.95
CA GLU A 152 -17.83 15.89 -3.73
C GLU A 152 -17.53 14.67 -4.62
N ARG A 153 -17.14 14.89 -5.88
CA ARG A 153 -16.77 13.77 -6.77
C ARG A 153 -15.39 13.19 -6.49
N LEU A 154 -14.45 14.03 -6.05
CA LEU A 154 -13.05 13.64 -5.89
C LEU A 154 -12.74 13.01 -4.53
N LEU A 155 -13.49 13.39 -3.50
CA LEU A 155 -13.39 12.81 -2.16
C LEU A 155 -14.20 11.52 -2.10
N THR A 156 -13.57 10.41 -2.48
CA THR A 156 -14.19 9.08 -2.45
C THR A 156 -13.59 8.21 -1.35
N PHE A 157 -14.35 7.20 -0.94
CA PHE A 157 -13.88 6.12 -0.10
C PHE A 157 -14.47 4.85 -0.68
N ASP A 158 -13.65 4.13 -1.43
CA ASP A 158 -14.04 2.92 -2.12
C ASP A 158 -13.20 1.76 -1.61
N THR A 159 -13.86 0.62 -1.48
CA THR A 159 -13.28 -0.62 -0.99
C THR A 159 -13.59 -1.69 -2.01
N SER A 160 -12.57 -2.43 -2.44
CA SER A 160 -12.74 -3.59 -3.31
C SER A 160 -12.03 -4.78 -2.72
N ALA A 161 -12.57 -5.97 -3.01
CA ALA A 161 -11.97 -7.23 -2.67
C ALA A 161 -11.96 -8.08 -3.94
N ILE A 162 -10.79 -8.59 -4.31
CA ILE A 162 -10.58 -9.35 -5.53
C ILE A 162 -10.12 -10.75 -5.13
N ARG A 163 -10.91 -11.75 -5.50
CA ARG A 163 -10.50 -13.16 -5.37
C ARG A 163 -9.46 -13.45 -6.44
N ILE A 164 -8.27 -13.84 -6.00
CA ILE A 164 -7.20 -14.24 -6.91
C ILE A 164 -7.38 -15.71 -7.24
N SER A 165 -7.36 -16.03 -8.53
CA SER A 165 -7.34 -17.42 -8.99
C SER A 165 -6.01 -17.67 -9.67
N ASN A 166 -5.47 -18.88 -9.49
CA ASN A 166 -4.28 -19.29 -10.20
C ASN A 166 -4.56 -19.31 -11.71
N THR A 167 -3.59 -18.84 -12.50
CA THR A 167 -3.65 -18.90 -13.96
C THR A 167 -2.31 -19.36 -14.50
N SER A 168 -2.31 -20.16 -15.56
CA SER A 168 -1.09 -20.61 -16.22
C SER A 168 -0.65 -19.70 -17.37
N TYR A 169 -1.18 -18.48 -17.47
CA TYR A 169 -0.98 -17.59 -18.63
C TYR A 169 0.49 -17.19 -18.82
N PHE A 170 1.24 -17.03 -17.72
CA PHE A 170 2.62 -16.54 -17.72
C PHE A 170 3.66 -17.59 -17.31
N GLY A 171 3.23 -18.83 -17.01
CA GLY A 171 4.14 -19.92 -16.63
C GLY A 171 4.95 -19.63 -15.37
N GLU A 172 6.22 -20.02 -15.34
CA GLU A 172 7.14 -19.81 -14.21
C GLU A 172 7.53 -18.34 -14.00
N GLU A 173 7.37 -17.50 -15.03
CA GLU A 173 7.67 -16.06 -15.01
C GLU A 173 6.49 -15.21 -14.47
N ASP A 174 5.48 -15.85 -13.88
CA ASP A 174 4.36 -15.13 -13.27
C ASP A 174 4.84 -14.31 -12.06
N ALA A 175 4.85 -12.99 -12.23
CA ALA A 175 5.19 -12.04 -11.17
C ALA A 175 4.32 -12.22 -9.92
N LEU A 176 3.05 -12.63 -10.08
CA LEU A 176 2.16 -12.89 -8.95
C LEU A 176 2.66 -14.06 -8.10
N GLN A 177 3.18 -15.13 -8.71
CA GLN A 177 3.75 -16.26 -7.97
C GLN A 177 4.98 -15.82 -7.16
N THR A 178 5.82 -14.98 -7.75
CA THR A 178 6.98 -14.39 -7.05
C THR A 178 6.54 -13.50 -5.90
N GLU A 179 5.52 -12.66 -6.09
CA GLU A 179 4.94 -11.80 -5.06
C GLU A 179 4.37 -12.63 -3.89
N VAL A 180 3.61 -13.68 -4.19
CA VAL A 180 3.00 -14.58 -3.18
C VAL A 180 4.08 -15.27 -2.35
N LYS A 181 5.15 -15.76 -3.01
CA LYS A 181 6.33 -16.34 -2.32
C LYS A 181 6.99 -15.31 -1.39
N GLY A 182 6.99 -14.02 -1.76
CA GLY A 182 7.51 -12.92 -0.96
C GLY A 182 6.61 -12.48 0.22
N LEU A 183 5.35 -12.91 0.28
CA LEU A 183 4.41 -12.46 1.32
C LEU A 183 4.82 -12.88 2.73
N VAL A 184 5.41 -14.07 2.87
CA VAL A 184 5.91 -14.56 4.16
C VAL A 184 6.99 -13.62 4.71
N GLY A 185 7.93 -13.21 3.86
CA GLY A 185 8.97 -12.22 4.22
C GLY A 185 8.37 -10.86 4.58
N GLN A 186 7.42 -10.38 3.77
CA GLN A 186 6.77 -9.09 4.00
C GLN A 186 5.93 -9.07 5.29
N ALA A 187 5.25 -10.17 5.64
CA ALA A 187 4.50 -10.30 6.89
C ALA A 187 5.41 -10.26 8.12
N ALA A 188 6.54 -10.99 8.08
CA ALA A 188 7.54 -10.96 9.15
C ALA A 188 8.15 -9.56 9.33
N LEU A 189 8.44 -8.87 8.23
CA LEU A 189 8.96 -7.50 8.24
C LEU A 189 7.94 -6.52 8.86
N GLU A 190 6.65 -6.63 8.54
CA GLU A 190 5.61 -5.78 9.14
C GLU A 190 5.47 -5.99 10.65
N ILE A 191 5.55 -7.25 11.11
CA ILE A 191 5.56 -7.56 12.55
C ILE A 191 6.78 -6.92 13.21
N ALA A 192 7.97 -7.08 12.61
CA ALA A 192 9.19 -6.49 13.13
C ALA A 192 9.14 -4.96 13.17
N GLU A 193 8.58 -4.32 12.16
CA GLU A 193 8.39 -2.86 12.14
C GLU A 193 7.42 -2.37 13.22
N ASP A 194 6.29 -3.06 13.48
CA ASP A 194 5.37 -2.68 14.57
C ASP A 194 6.06 -2.80 15.92
N VAL A 195 6.81 -3.89 16.15
CA VAL A 195 7.52 -4.10 17.41
C VAL A 195 8.62 -3.05 17.59
N ASN A 196 9.46 -2.80 16.58
CA ASN A 196 10.51 -1.78 16.63
C ASN A 196 9.96 -0.37 16.88
N ARG A 197 8.76 -0.06 16.35
CA ARG A 197 8.11 1.24 16.56
C ARG A 197 7.48 1.36 17.95
N SER A 198 6.91 0.27 18.46
CA SER A 198 6.09 0.26 19.66
C SER A 198 6.88 -0.06 20.93
N TRP A 199 8.08 -0.63 20.81
CA TRP A 199 8.91 -1.04 21.94
C TRP A 199 10.38 -0.73 21.70
N THR A 200 11.05 -0.29 22.76
CA THR A 200 12.51 -0.14 22.78
C THR A 200 13.05 -0.84 24.01
N ARG A 201 14.17 -1.55 23.85
CA ARG A 201 14.87 -2.28 24.92
C ARG A 201 15.64 -1.34 25.87
N LYS A 202 15.06 -0.18 26.20
CA LYS A 202 15.66 0.81 27.11
C LYS A 202 14.98 0.70 28.48
N GLY A 203 15.45 -0.19 29.34
CA GLY A 203 14.87 -0.35 30.67
C GLY A 203 15.72 -1.14 31.66
N ASN A 204 15.66 -0.76 32.94
CA ASN A 204 16.35 -1.37 34.09
C ASN A 204 15.70 -2.70 34.53
N GLY A 205 15.36 -3.59 33.60
CA GLY A 205 14.74 -4.88 33.93
C GLY A 205 13.24 -4.85 34.23
N LYS A 206 12.52 -3.78 33.83
CA LYS A 206 11.08 -3.61 34.04
C LYS A 206 10.37 -3.04 32.82
N THR A 207 9.10 -3.41 32.64
CA THR A 207 8.21 -2.87 31.60
C THR A 207 6.79 -2.68 32.12
N THR A 208 5.95 -1.95 31.38
CA THR A 208 4.56 -1.68 31.77
C THR A 208 3.60 -2.67 31.13
N SER A 209 2.43 -2.88 31.73
CA SER A 209 1.37 -3.74 31.19
C SER A 209 0.88 -3.35 29.79
N ARG A 210 1.13 -2.11 29.35
CA ARG A 210 0.85 -1.64 27.98
C ARG A 210 1.50 -2.53 26.92
N ILE A 211 2.65 -3.13 27.23
CA ILE A 211 3.37 -4.00 26.31
C ILE A 211 2.59 -5.28 25.98
N LEU A 212 1.74 -5.76 26.88
CA LEU A 212 0.89 -6.92 26.61
C LEU A 212 -0.09 -6.64 25.47
N GLY A 213 -0.49 -5.37 25.30
CA GLY A 213 -1.28 -4.94 24.15
C GLY A 213 -0.51 -4.98 22.82
N LEU A 214 0.82 -4.84 22.84
CA LEU A 214 1.65 -5.07 21.64
C LEU A 214 1.74 -6.58 21.35
N ILE A 215 2.00 -7.40 22.38
CA ILE A 215 2.10 -8.86 22.20
C ILE A 215 0.79 -9.43 21.65
N ARG A 216 -0.38 -8.98 22.13
CA ARG A 216 -1.69 -9.38 21.57
C ARG A 216 -1.81 -9.00 20.09
N ARG A 217 -1.41 -7.79 19.68
CA ARG A 217 -1.44 -7.42 18.25
C ARG A 217 -0.53 -8.31 17.39
N VAL A 218 0.65 -8.66 17.91
CA VAL A 218 1.56 -9.59 17.23
C VAL A 218 0.94 -10.99 17.13
N GLN A 219 0.30 -11.46 18.20
CA GLN A 219 -0.45 -12.72 18.21
C GLN A 219 -1.57 -12.72 17.17
N ASP A 220 -2.47 -11.73 17.20
CA ASP A 220 -3.61 -11.62 16.27
C ASP A 220 -3.13 -11.60 14.81
N LYS A 221 -2.05 -10.85 14.54
CA LYS A 221 -1.43 -10.81 13.21
C LYS A 221 -0.82 -12.15 12.82
N ALA A 222 -0.11 -12.81 13.73
CA ALA A 222 0.52 -14.10 13.46
C ALA A 222 -0.53 -15.21 13.24
N GLU A 223 -1.63 -15.20 13.99
CA GLU A 223 -2.78 -16.07 13.78
C GLU A 223 -3.33 -15.92 12.36
N ALA A 224 -3.64 -14.68 11.96
CA ALA A 224 -4.14 -14.41 10.61
C ALA A 224 -3.15 -14.85 9.52
N MET A 225 -1.85 -14.69 9.76
CA MET A 225 -0.79 -15.06 8.80
C MET A 225 -0.43 -16.55 8.80
N SER A 226 -1.02 -17.37 9.67
CA SER A 226 -0.81 -18.82 9.71
C SER A 226 -1.11 -19.51 8.36
N VAL A 227 -2.02 -18.94 7.57
CA VAL A 227 -2.33 -19.36 6.19
C VAL A 227 -1.12 -19.29 5.25
N LEU A 228 -0.18 -18.37 5.50
CA LEU A 228 1.01 -18.19 4.66
C LEU A 228 2.14 -19.16 5.05
N SER A 229 2.26 -19.46 6.34
CA SER A 229 3.32 -20.33 6.86
C SER A 229 3.00 -20.81 8.29
N SER A 230 3.33 -22.08 8.57
CA SER A 230 3.26 -22.64 9.93
C SER A 230 4.15 -21.91 10.94
N LYS A 231 5.18 -21.18 10.48
CA LYS A 231 6.03 -20.34 11.33
C LYS A 231 5.24 -19.26 12.07
N PHE A 232 4.22 -18.69 11.43
CA PHE A 232 3.35 -17.72 12.08
C PHE A 232 2.43 -18.36 13.13
N SER A 233 1.95 -19.59 12.90
CA SER A 233 1.22 -20.33 13.94
C SER A 233 2.12 -20.65 15.16
N ASN A 234 3.41 -20.90 14.95
CA ASN A 234 4.34 -21.06 16.07
C ASN A 234 4.55 -19.75 16.83
N LEU A 235 4.69 -18.63 16.11
CA LEU A 235 4.78 -17.30 16.72
C LEU A 235 3.55 -16.94 17.54
N GLU A 236 2.36 -17.23 17.02
CA GLU A 236 1.09 -17.08 17.74
C GLU A 236 1.11 -17.85 19.08
N LYS A 237 1.50 -19.13 19.06
CA LYS A 237 1.60 -19.97 20.27
C LYS A 237 2.62 -19.43 21.26
N MET A 238 3.78 -18.94 20.79
CA MET A 238 4.78 -18.30 21.65
C MET A 238 4.20 -17.05 22.34
N CYS A 239 3.47 -16.22 21.59
CA CYS A 239 2.80 -15.04 22.15
C CYS A 239 1.75 -15.43 23.18
N ALA A 240 0.92 -16.45 22.89
CA ALA A 240 -0.09 -16.96 23.80
C ALA A 240 0.53 -17.48 25.11
N SER A 241 1.63 -18.23 25.03
CA SER A 241 2.37 -18.74 26.18
C SER A 241 2.90 -17.62 27.07
N VAL A 242 3.53 -16.59 26.48
CA VAL A 242 4.02 -15.43 27.24
C VAL A 242 2.86 -14.64 27.87
N LEU A 243 1.75 -14.44 27.15
CA LEU A 243 0.57 -13.76 27.70
C LEU A 243 -0.08 -14.52 28.86
N ALA A 244 -0.04 -15.85 28.84
CA ALA A 244 -0.55 -16.68 29.93
C ALA A 244 0.39 -16.70 31.15
N ALA A 245 1.71 -16.64 30.92
CA ALA A 245 2.71 -16.68 31.98
C ALA A 245 2.88 -15.34 32.74
N VAL A 246 2.64 -14.21 32.06
CA VAL A 246 2.88 -12.87 32.65
C VAL A 246 1.71 -12.46 33.56
N PRO A 247 1.96 -12.13 34.84
CA PRO A 247 0.91 -11.72 35.76
C PRO A 247 0.27 -10.39 35.32
N SER A 248 -1.05 -10.28 35.54
CA SER A 248 -1.83 -9.07 35.26
C SER A 248 -1.60 -8.02 36.36
N GLY A 249 -0.43 -7.37 36.33
CA GLY A 249 -0.05 -6.27 37.21
C GLY A 249 0.29 -4.99 36.45
N PRO A 250 0.39 -3.82 37.12
CA PRO A 250 0.73 -2.56 36.47
C PRO A 250 2.19 -2.50 35.98
N SER A 251 3.10 -3.23 36.64
CA SER A 251 4.52 -3.38 36.27
C SER A 251 4.84 -4.86 36.07
N ILE A 252 5.66 -5.14 35.07
CA ILE A 252 6.18 -6.48 34.74
C ILE A 252 7.68 -6.42 34.99
N GLU A 253 8.16 -7.26 35.90
CA GLU A 253 9.55 -7.27 36.39
C GLU A 253 10.07 -8.71 36.52
N GLY A 254 11.38 -8.85 36.72
CA GLY A 254 12.01 -10.16 36.98
C GLY A 254 11.88 -11.14 35.81
N VAL A 255 11.52 -12.39 36.10
CA VAL A 255 11.41 -13.47 35.10
C VAL A 255 10.38 -13.11 34.02
N ALA A 256 9.22 -12.56 34.40
CA ALA A 256 8.19 -12.16 33.44
C ALA A 256 8.69 -11.06 32.48
N TYR A 257 9.54 -10.15 32.96
CA TYR A 257 10.19 -9.17 32.09
C TYR A 257 11.16 -9.83 31.10
N ILE A 258 11.94 -10.81 31.55
CA ILE A 258 12.87 -11.55 30.67
C ILE A 258 12.09 -12.24 29.55
N GLN A 259 11.01 -12.95 29.85
CA GLN A 259 10.16 -13.63 28.87
C GLN A 259 9.59 -12.64 27.83
N VAL A 260 9.02 -11.53 28.29
CA VAL A 260 8.48 -10.47 27.43
C VAL A 260 9.58 -9.86 26.56
N SER A 261 10.70 -9.49 27.16
CA SER A 261 11.80 -8.83 26.44
C SER A 261 12.48 -9.77 25.44
N GLY A 262 12.55 -11.07 25.74
CA GLY A 262 13.05 -12.11 24.84
C GLY A 262 12.15 -12.26 23.62
N LEU A 263 10.83 -12.44 23.83
CA LEU A 263 9.85 -12.54 22.75
C LEU A 263 9.88 -11.30 21.85
N LEU A 264 9.88 -10.10 22.43
CA LEU A 264 9.89 -8.87 21.63
C LEU A 264 11.22 -8.69 20.88
N SER A 265 12.36 -9.02 21.50
CA SER A 265 13.66 -8.97 20.81
C SER A 265 13.74 -9.99 19.67
N PHE A 266 13.07 -11.14 19.81
CA PHE A 266 12.89 -12.10 18.74
C PHE A 266 12.02 -11.51 17.61
N CYS A 267 10.90 -10.87 17.96
CA CYS A 267 10.00 -10.27 16.98
C CYS A 267 10.55 -9.02 16.29
N MET A 268 11.59 -8.37 16.82
CA MET A 268 12.23 -7.20 16.19
C MET A 268 13.01 -7.55 14.91
N ASP A 269 13.26 -8.83 14.65
CA ASP A 269 14.08 -9.30 13.54
C ASP A 269 13.28 -10.29 12.67
N PRO A 270 12.99 -9.95 11.40
CA PRO A 270 12.21 -10.81 10.52
C PRO A 270 12.91 -12.14 10.23
N GLU A 271 14.25 -12.18 10.24
CA GLU A 271 14.99 -13.43 10.00
C GLU A 271 14.82 -14.40 11.16
N LYS A 272 14.69 -13.91 12.39
CA LYS A 272 14.43 -14.77 13.56
C LYS A 272 13.02 -15.34 13.53
N ILE A 273 12.02 -14.52 13.19
CA ILE A 273 10.63 -14.98 13.00
C ILE A 273 10.57 -16.11 11.98
N LEU A 274 11.38 -16.02 10.92
CA LEU A 274 11.41 -17.00 9.84
C LEU A 274 12.49 -18.08 10.02
N GLY A 275 13.32 -18.02 11.05
CA GLY A 275 14.41 -18.96 11.29
C GLY A 275 13.89 -20.35 11.72
N GLU A 276 14.70 -21.39 11.52
CA GLU A 276 14.36 -22.75 11.98
C GLU A 276 14.26 -22.83 13.51
N HIS A 277 15.01 -22.01 14.23
CA HIS A 277 14.93 -21.89 15.70
C HIS A 277 13.65 -21.24 16.22
N ALA A 278 12.77 -20.73 15.34
CA ALA A 278 11.47 -20.18 15.75
C ALA A 278 10.58 -21.23 16.43
N THR A 279 10.87 -22.53 16.25
CA THR A 279 10.18 -23.64 16.93
C THR A 279 10.78 -24.01 18.29
N GLU A 280 12.00 -23.56 18.61
CA GLU A 280 12.75 -23.95 19.81
C GLU A 280 12.91 -22.82 20.84
N PHE A 281 12.22 -21.69 20.67
CA PHE A 281 12.26 -20.62 21.66
C PHE A 281 11.56 -21.06 22.95
N ASP A 282 12.33 -21.61 23.88
CA ASP A 282 11.96 -21.76 25.28
C ASP A 282 12.45 -20.51 26.03
N PRO A 283 11.54 -19.64 26.50
CA PRO A 283 11.91 -18.41 27.21
C PRO A 283 12.56 -18.68 28.58
N LEU A 284 12.63 -19.94 29.04
CA LEU A 284 13.37 -20.38 30.22
C LEU A 284 14.72 -21.05 29.89
N ASN A 285 14.99 -21.39 28.63
CA ASN A 285 16.25 -21.96 28.17
C ASN A 285 17.18 -20.89 27.57
N VAL A 286 17.46 -19.84 28.34
CA VAL A 286 18.57 -18.92 28.03
C VAL A 286 19.84 -19.59 28.53
N ALA A 287 20.36 -20.57 27.77
CA ALA A 287 21.73 -21.01 27.96
C ALA A 287 22.62 -19.79 27.69
N ALA A 288 23.27 -19.30 28.75
CA ALA A 288 24.25 -18.22 28.67
C ALA A 288 25.26 -18.58 27.59
N SER A 289 25.20 -17.89 26.45
CA SER A 289 26.21 -17.99 25.40
C SER A 289 27.42 -17.19 25.86
N ASP A 290 28.06 -17.67 26.92
CA ASP A 290 29.38 -17.23 27.34
C ASP A 290 30.39 -18.08 26.55
N SER A 291 30.68 -17.61 25.35
CA SER A 291 31.85 -18.06 24.60
C SER A 291 32.47 -16.85 23.92
N ALA A 292 33.00 -15.97 24.75
CA ALA A 292 34.16 -15.19 24.37
C ALA A 292 35.33 -16.18 24.14
N PRO A 293 35.97 -16.21 22.97
CA PRO A 293 37.19 -16.97 22.82
C PRO A 293 38.27 -16.34 23.69
N ALA A 294 38.78 -17.11 24.65
CA ALA A 294 39.95 -16.77 25.43
C ALA A 294 41.14 -16.55 24.48
N VAL A 295 41.49 -15.29 24.23
CA VAL A 295 42.79 -14.93 23.67
C VAL A 295 43.81 -15.09 24.78
N ALA A 296 44.62 -16.14 24.65
CA ALA A 296 45.83 -16.29 25.43
C ALA A 296 46.81 -15.20 25.02
N ASP A 297 47.18 -14.35 25.98
CA ASP A 297 48.34 -13.48 25.90
C ASP A 297 49.60 -14.34 25.69
N ASP A 298 50.31 -14.08 24.60
CA ASP A 298 51.77 -14.11 24.66
C ASP A 298 52.34 -12.91 23.92
N ASN A 299 53.30 -12.27 24.58
CA ASN A 299 53.85 -10.97 24.28
C ASN A 299 54.85 -11.01 23.11
N VAL A 300 55.18 -9.79 22.69
CA VAL A 300 56.51 -9.34 22.23
C VAL A 300 56.63 -9.00 20.73
N SER A 301 56.82 -7.70 20.51
CA SER A 301 57.86 -7.05 19.71
C SER A 301 57.42 -6.14 18.58
N PHE A 302 57.71 -4.87 18.84
CA PHE A 302 57.65 -3.70 17.98
C PHE A 302 58.82 -3.72 16.98
N SER A 303 58.57 -3.46 15.69
CA SER A 303 59.57 -2.86 14.79
C SER A 303 58.90 -2.21 13.59
N SER A 304 59.17 -0.92 13.45
CA SER A 304 58.85 -0.06 12.32
C SER A 304 59.66 -0.41 11.07
N SER A 305 59.09 -0.19 9.88
CA SER A 305 59.57 0.81 8.89
C SER A 305 59.40 0.38 7.42
N ALA A 306 58.97 1.38 6.65
CA ALA A 306 59.33 1.69 5.26
C ALA A 306 58.78 0.82 4.09
N SER A 307 57.90 1.49 3.34
CA SER A 307 57.87 1.67 1.89
C SER A 307 58.65 0.71 0.98
N ALA A 308 57.94 0.12 0.03
CA ALA A 308 58.45 -0.09 -1.32
C ALA A 308 57.32 -0.03 -2.36
N THR A 309 57.35 1.05 -3.14
CA THR A 309 56.66 1.28 -4.40
C THR A 309 57.13 0.28 -5.46
N ILE A 310 56.22 -0.42 -6.15
CA ILE A 310 56.43 -0.89 -7.53
C ILE A 310 55.11 -0.81 -8.33
N HIS A 311 55.09 0.09 -9.30
CA HIS A 311 54.33 0.03 -10.57
C HIS A 311 55.41 -0.10 -11.67
N PRO A 312 55.09 -0.38 -12.95
CA PRO A 312 53.87 -0.92 -13.56
C PRO A 312 54.16 -2.04 -14.59
N GLN A 313 53.14 -2.76 -15.06
CA GLN A 313 53.16 -3.28 -16.44
C GLN A 313 51.77 -3.20 -17.04
N ALA A 314 51.68 -2.40 -18.11
CA ALA A 314 50.51 -2.18 -18.93
C ALA A 314 50.65 -3.03 -20.19
N GLU A 315 49.66 -3.87 -20.48
CA GLU A 315 49.29 -4.34 -21.82
C GLU A 315 47.76 -4.49 -21.77
N GLN A 316 47.02 -3.44 -22.19
CA GLN A 316 46.39 -3.37 -23.52
C GLN A 316 45.61 -4.64 -23.86
N ASN A 317 44.30 -4.61 -23.60
CA ASN A 317 43.39 -5.36 -24.45
C ASN A 317 42.17 -4.51 -24.78
N GLU A 318 41.90 -4.48 -26.08
CA GLU A 318 41.21 -3.47 -26.84
C GLU A 318 39.69 -3.68 -26.80
N VAL A 319 38.98 -2.58 -26.65
CA VAL A 319 37.52 -2.50 -26.71
C VAL A 319 37.08 -2.78 -28.15
N THR A 320 36.56 -3.98 -28.41
CA THR A 320 35.87 -4.26 -29.68
C THR A 320 34.40 -3.87 -29.56
N ILE A 321 34.09 -2.72 -30.16
CA ILE A 321 32.73 -2.23 -30.39
C ILE A 321 32.12 -3.09 -31.52
N VAL A 322 31.18 -3.97 -31.19
CA VAL A 322 30.37 -4.69 -32.17
C VAL A 322 29.11 -3.85 -32.45
N PRO A 323 28.79 -3.52 -33.71
CA PRO A 323 27.64 -2.68 -34.03
C PRO A 323 26.30 -3.40 -33.79
N GLU A 324 25.33 -2.65 -33.26
CA GLU A 324 23.93 -3.05 -33.13
C GLU A 324 23.32 -3.43 -34.49
N VAL A 325 22.93 -4.69 -34.64
CA VAL A 325 22.04 -5.13 -35.71
C VAL A 325 20.61 -5.06 -35.17
N SER A 326 19.90 -4.00 -35.56
CA SER A 326 18.47 -3.82 -35.38
C SER A 326 17.71 -4.85 -36.23
N VAL A 327 17.17 -5.90 -35.59
CA VAL A 327 16.26 -6.85 -36.24
C VAL A 327 14.84 -6.52 -35.79
N ILE A 328 14.16 -5.71 -36.58
CA ILE A 328 12.72 -5.45 -36.49
C ILE A 328 12.00 -6.74 -36.90
N PRO A 329 11.17 -7.36 -36.05
CA PRO A 329 10.34 -8.49 -36.48
C PRO A 329 9.26 -8.02 -37.47
N PRO A 330 9.02 -8.74 -38.58
CA PRO A 330 8.02 -8.34 -39.56
C PRO A 330 6.61 -8.46 -38.97
N LEU A 331 5.82 -7.40 -39.20
CA LEU A 331 4.40 -7.33 -38.91
C LEU A 331 3.67 -8.50 -39.61
N PRO A 332 2.85 -9.30 -38.92
CA PRO A 332 2.13 -10.39 -39.56
C PRO A 332 1.03 -9.84 -40.48
N THR A 333 1.32 -9.80 -41.78
CA THR A 333 0.32 -9.65 -42.83
C THR A 333 -0.37 -11.00 -43.06
N GLY A 334 -1.67 -11.03 -42.76
CA GLY A 334 -2.61 -12.00 -43.30
C GLY A 334 -2.78 -13.31 -42.53
N ARG A 335 -3.75 -13.34 -41.61
CA ARG A 335 -4.60 -14.53 -41.40
C ARG A 335 -6.04 -14.10 -41.13
N LYS A 336 -6.87 -14.47 -42.12
CA LYS A 336 -8.28 -14.88 -42.09
C LYS A 336 -9.13 -14.34 -40.92
N THR A 337 -10.10 -13.53 -41.29
CA THR A 337 -11.36 -13.25 -40.58
C THR A 337 -11.94 -14.55 -40.00
N GLU A 338 -11.71 -14.78 -38.72
CA GLU A 338 -12.63 -15.57 -37.90
C GLU A 338 -13.69 -14.59 -37.39
N GLU A 339 -14.93 -14.95 -37.65
CA GLU A 339 -16.11 -14.14 -37.35
C GLU A 339 -16.22 -13.95 -35.83
N ASN A 340 -16.11 -12.70 -35.39
CA ASN A 340 -16.47 -12.31 -34.02
C ASN A 340 -17.97 -12.49 -33.84
N LEU A 341 -18.35 -13.63 -33.27
CA LEU A 341 -19.72 -14.03 -32.93
C LEU A 341 -20.28 -13.30 -31.70
N PHE A 342 -20.03 -11.99 -31.59
CA PHE A 342 -20.51 -11.14 -30.49
C PHE A 342 -21.09 -9.78 -30.93
N PHE A 343 -21.05 -9.48 -32.23
CA PHE A 343 -21.73 -8.32 -32.83
C PHE A 343 -22.51 -8.75 -34.09
N ALA A 344 -23.54 -9.56 -33.91
CA ALA A 344 -24.56 -9.77 -34.94
C ALA A 344 -25.71 -8.79 -34.68
N THR A 345 -25.65 -7.63 -35.32
CA THR A 345 -26.81 -6.77 -35.53
C THR A 345 -27.51 -7.27 -36.80
N GLU A 346 -28.69 -7.89 -36.69
CA GLU A 346 -29.55 -8.11 -37.85
C GLU A 346 -30.43 -6.88 -38.10
N PRO A 347 -30.50 -6.37 -39.36
CA PRO A 347 -31.37 -5.28 -39.74
C PRO A 347 -32.72 -5.75 -40.32
N GLU A 348 -33.71 -4.85 -40.16
CA GLU A 348 -34.89 -4.58 -40.99
C GLU A 348 -36.11 -5.53 -41.04
N LYS A 349 -37.27 -4.96 -40.70
CA LYS A 349 -38.40 -4.85 -41.64
C LYS A 349 -39.39 -3.74 -41.27
N THR A 350 -39.39 -2.69 -42.09
CA THR A 350 -40.43 -1.65 -42.23
C THR A 350 -41.65 -2.20 -42.98
N VAL A 351 -42.87 -1.86 -42.50
CA VAL A 351 -44.14 -2.10 -43.21
C VAL A 351 -44.94 -0.79 -43.28
N VAL A 352 -44.85 -0.19 -44.47
CA VAL A 352 -45.84 0.51 -45.32
C VAL A 352 -47.14 1.08 -44.71
N GLU A 353 -47.32 2.38 -44.99
CA GLU A 353 -48.49 3.28 -44.85
C GLU A 353 -49.57 3.02 -45.92
N PRO A 354 -50.82 3.51 -45.74
CA PRO A 354 -51.62 3.94 -46.88
C PRO A 354 -52.07 5.41 -46.82
N GLU A 355 -51.98 5.96 -48.02
CA GLU A 355 -52.22 7.28 -48.59
C GLU A 355 -53.58 7.98 -48.29
N LYS A 356 -53.50 9.34 -48.31
CA LYS A 356 -54.35 10.32 -49.03
C LYS A 356 -55.43 11.08 -48.23
N VAL A 357 -55.28 12.42 -48.16
CA VAL A 357 -55.92 13.45 -49.04
C VAL A 357 -55.65 14.86 -48.44
N GLU A 358 -54.95 15.71 -49.20
CA GLU A 358 -54.99 17.20 -49.09
C GLU A 358 -56.15 17.77 -49.94
N PRO A 359 -56.56 19.02 -49.71
CA PRO A 359 -56.12 20.13 -50.58
C PRO A 359 -55.92 21.46 -49.78
N SER A 360 -55.28 22.55 -50.20
CA SER A 360 -54.69 23.03 -51.47
C SER A 360 -54.02 24.39 -51.21
N ASP A 361 -52.91 24.65 -51.91
CA ASP A 361 -52.41 25.90 -52.51
C ASP A 361 -52.48 27.25 -51.75
N THR A 362 -51.33 27.94 -51.61
CA THR A 362 -50.87 29.00 -52.56
C THR A 362 -49.58 29.67 -52.05
N THR A 363 -48.48 29.40 -52.75
CA THR A 363 -47.46 30.31 -53.34
C THR A 363 -47.06 31.63 -52.64
N SER A 364 -45.73 31.86 -52.65
CA SER A 364 -45.00 33.14 -52.94
C SER A 364 -44.23 33.82 -51.79
N GLN A 365 -42.92 33.52 -51.68
CA GLN A 365 -41.86 34.55 -51.48
C GLN A 365 -41.80 35.46 -52.73
N PRO A 366 -41.18 36.67 -52.77
CA PRO A 366 -39.85 37.03 -52.21
C PRO A 366 -39.76 38.55 -51.80
N PRO A 367 -38.61 39.28 -51.89
CA PRO A 367 -37.25 39.07 -51.38
C PRO A 367 -36.76 40.21 -50.43
N SER A 368 -35.59 39.98 -49.87
CA SER A 368 -34.67 40.92 -49.22
C SER A 368 -34.29 42.17 -50.04
N ALA A 369 -34.23 43.34 -49.39
CA ALA A 369 -33.21 44.38 -49.60
C ALA A 369 -33.15 45.36 -48.40
N PRO A 370 -32.03 46.09 -48.19
CA PRO A 370 -31.61 46.70 -46.92
C PRO A 370 -32.10 48.15 -46.77
N PHE A 371 -32.07 48.75 -45.58
CA PHE A 371 -31.63 50.14 -45.41
C PHE A 371 -31.38 50.52 -43.95
N ILE A 372 -30.30 51.27 -43.80
CA ILE A 372 -29.73 51.92 -42.62
C ILE A 372 -30.59 53.14 -42.24
N PHE A 373 -30.78 53.38 -40.93
CA PHE A 373 -30.52 54.66 -40.26
C PHE A 373 -30.12 54.42 -38.81
#